data_AF-A0A1H7ST06-F1
#
_entry.id   AF-A0A1H7ST06-F1
#
_cell.length_a   1.000
_cell.length_b   1.000
_cell.length_c   1.000
_cell.angle_alpha   90.00
_cell.angle_beta   90.00
_cell.angle_gamma   90.00
#
_symmetry.space_group_name_H-M   'P 1'
#
loop_
_entity.id
_entity.type
_entity.pdbx_description
1 polymer ?
#
loop_
_entity_poly.entity_id
_entity_poly.type
_entity_poly.pdbx_seq_one_letter_code
_entity_poly.pdbx_strand_id
1 'polypeptide(L)'
;MSEPANKKQSKNELAELRTDLAEMRNAMAESRTLLAAERTYAAWIRIGFTLAGAGWTLGTALRDTENATVGLILGGCLIFLGMFSFIYAWIGYKAVYDYLKGYFSDTTERNYPSTLNLTTVTIISVVLLIVFAAGFVLLLFN
;
A
#
# COMPACT_ATOMS: atom_id res chain seq x y z
N MET A 1 22.88 -56.05 -17.02
CA MET A 1 21.43 -55.75 -17.20
C MET A 1 20.87 -55.22 -15.87
N SER A 2 21.31 -54.03 -15.43
CA SER A 2 20.97 -53.44 -14.10
C SER A 2 20.65 -51.94 -14.18
N GLU A 3 20.33 -51.43 -15.37
CA GLU A 3 20.25 -49.99 -15.67
C GLU A 3 18.89 -49.25 -15.56
N PRO A 4 17.74 -49.83 -15.09
CA PRO A 4 16.50 -49.06 -15.05
C PRO A 4 16.30 -48.21 -13.78
N ALA A 5 16.93 -48.56 -12.65
CA ALA A 5 16.69 -47.91 -11.36
C ALA A 5 17.35 -46.52 -11.25
N ASN A 6 18.62 -46.41 -11.66
CA ASN A 6 19.40 -45.16 -11.59
C ASN A 6 18.79 -44.04 -12.46
N LYS A 7 18.37 -44.36 -13.69
CA LYS A 7 17.74 -43.40 -14.60
C LYS A 7 16.38 -42.88 -14.11
N LYS A 8 15.68 -43.65 -13.29
CA LYS A 8 14.38 -43.27 -12.69
C LYS A 8 14.58 -42.34 -11.49
N GLN A 9 15.57 -42.63 -10.64
CA GLN A 9 15.96 -41.76 -9.53
C GLN A 9 16.43 -40.39 -10.04
N SER A 10 17.30 -40.37 -11.06
CA SER A 10 17.77 -39.12 -11.70
C SER A 10 16.62 -38.29 -12.29
N LYS A 11 15.60 -38.92 -12.90
CA LYS A 11 14.43 -38.21 -13.44
C LYS A 11 13.55 -37.61 -12.33
N ASN A 12 13.41 -38.31 -11.22
CA ASN A 12 12.62 -37.84 -10.08
C ASN A 12 13.32 -36.67 -9.37
N GLU A 13 14.63 -36.75 -9.14
CA GLU A 13 15.43 -35.64 -8.61
C GLU A 13 15.36 -34.41 -9.52
N LEU A 14 15.42 -34.60 -10.84
CA LEU A 14 15.28 -33.51 -11.80
C LEU A 14 13.86 -32.91 -11.80
N ALA A 15 12.84 -33.73 -11.53
CA ALA A 15 11.47 -33.27 -11.41
C ALA A 15 11.30 -32.44 -10.14
N GLU A 16 11.84 -32.91 -9.01
CA GLU A 16 11.82 -32.23 -7.71
C GLU A 16 12.53 -30.87 -7.78
N LEU A 17 13.75 -30.83 -8.34
CA LEU A 17 14.49 -29.59 -8.59
C LEU A 17 13.71 -28.58 -9.45
N ARG A 18 12.94 -29.05 -10.44
CA ARG A 18 12.12 -28.15 -11.27
C ARG A 18 10.95 -27.58 -10.48
N THR A 19 10.32 -28.36 -9.62
CA THR A 19 9.27 -27.89 -8.71
C THR A 19 9.82 -26.86 -7.73
N ASP A 20 10.96 -27.12 -7.09
CA ASP A 20 11.58 -26.17 -6.15
C ASP A 20 11.94 -24.84 -6.85
N LEU A 21 12.56 -24.93 -8.04
CA LEU A 21 12.90 -23.74 -8.83
C LEU A 21 11.64 -22.99 -9.27
N ALA A 22 10.55 -23.68 -9.60
CA ALA A 22 9.28 -23.04 -9.93
C ALA A 22 8.70 -22.32 -8.70
N GLU A 23 8.77 -22.93 -7.53
CA GLU A 23 8.29 -22.34 -6.29
C GLU A 23 9.10 -21.11 -5.88
N MET A 24 10.42 -21.16 -6.02
CA MET A 24 11.30 -20.01 -5.78
C MET A 24 11.01 -18.84 -6.73
N ARG A 25 10.73 -19.13 -8.01
CA ARG A 25 10.38 -18.09 -8.99
C ARG A 25 9.05 -17.44 -8.69
N ASN A 26 8.06 -18.21 -8.22
CA ASN A 26 6.76 -17.70 -7.81
C ASN A 26 6.90 -16.77 -6.59
N ALA A 27 7.63 -17.18 -5.56
CA ALA A 27 7.89 -16.36 -4.37
C ALA A 27 8.63 -15.05 -4.69
N MET A 28 9.56 -15.08 -5.66
CA MET A 28 10.25 -13.87 -6.10
C MET A 28 9.35 -12.93 -6.91
N ALA A 29 8.48 -13.49 -7.76
CA ALA A 29 7.48 -12.70 -8.49
C ALA A 29 6.51 -12.00 -7.52
N GLU A 30 6.10 -12.70 -6.47
CA GLU A 30 5.23 -12.18 -5.41
C GLU A 30 5.88 -11.03 -4.64
N SER A 31 7.12 -11.21 -4.18
CA SER A 31 7.83 -10.14 -3.47
C SER A 31 7.89 -8.85 -4.29
N ARG A 32 7.95 -8.96 -5.62
CA ARG A 32 7.91 -7.82 -6.55
C ARG A 32 6.52 -7.20 -6.67
N THR A 33 5.46 -7.99 -6.69
CA THR A 33 4.09 -7.45 -6.76
C THR A 33 3.73 -6.72 -5.47
N LEU A 34 4.12 -7.26 -4.32
CA LEU A 34 3.93 -6.61 -3.02
C LEU A 34 4.72 -5.31 -2.92
N LEU A 35 6.00 -5.32 -3.30
CA LEU A 35 6.82 -4.10 -3.30
C LEU A 35 6.27 -3.03 -4.27
N ALA A 36 5.70 -3.43 -5.41
CA ALA A 36 5.04 -2.50 -6.31
C ALA A 36 3.80 -1.86 -5.67
N ALA A 37 3.00 -2.63 -4.93
CA ALA A 37 1.85 -2.12 -4.19
C ALA A 37 2.23 -1.19 -3.03
N GLU A 38 3.32 -1.48 -2.32
CA GLU A 38 3.86 -0.57 -1.29
C GLU A 38 4.30 0.77 -1.90
N ARG A 39 4.92 0.74 -3.08
CA ARG A 39 5.33 1.97 -3.79
C ARG A 39 4.15 2.81 -4.25
N THR A 40 3.10 2.18 -4.78
CA THR A 40 1.88 2.92 -5.18
C THR A 40 1.18 3.49 -3.95
N TYR A 41 1.10 2.74 -2.86
CA TYR A 41 0.59 3.23 -1.58
C TYR A 41 1.36 4.46 -1.08
N ALA A 42 2.70 4.38 -1.04
CA ALA A 42 3.56 5.50 -0.62
C ALA A 42 3.44 6.72 -1.55
N ALA A 43 3.23 6.50 -2.85
CA ALA A 43 2.98 7.58 -3.80
C ALA A 43 1.65 8.30 -3.50
N TRP A 44 0.58 7.56 -3.21
CA TRP A 44 -0.70 8.13 -2.84
C TRP A 44 -0.65 8.90 -1.51
N ILE A 45 0.02 8.37 -0.47
CA ILE A 45 0.24 9.12 0.78
C ILE A 45 0.90 10.48 0.50
N ARG A 46 1.94 10.48 -0.34
CA ARG A 46 2.69 11.69 -0.65
C ARG A 46 1.80 12.72 -1.33
N ILE A 47 0.98 12.30 -2.30
CA ILE A 47 0.04 13.18 -2.99
C ILE A 47 -0.96 13.76 -1.97
N GLY A 48 -1.51 12.91 -1.09
CA GLY A 48 -2.42 13.34 -0.04
C GLY A 48 -1.80 14.36 0.91
N PHE A 49 -0.55 14.13 1.32
CA PHE A 49 0.17 15.02 2.21
C PHE A 49 0.49 16.38 1.57
N THR A 50 0.93 16.38 0.31
CA THR A 50 1.16 17.62 -0.44
C THR A 50 -0.13 18.42 -0.63
N LEU A 51 -1.24 17.75 -0.98
CA LEU A 51 -2.54 18.40 -1.15
C LEU A 51 -3.06 19.00 0.15
N ALA A 52 -3.02 18.26 1.25
CA ALA A 52 -3.48 18.76 2.54
C ALA A 52 -2.58 19.89 3.08
N GLY A 53 -1.26 19.76 2.92
CA GLY A 53 -0.32 20.82 3.26
C GLY A 53 -0.58 22.10 2.46
N ALA A 54 -0.78 21.97 1.15
CA ALA A 54 -1.14 23.09 0.29
C ALA A 54 -2.53 23.68 0.64
N GLY A 55 -3.49 22.83 1.02
CA GLY A 55 -4.81 23.27 1.46
C GLY A 55 -4.74 24.08 2.76
N TRP A 56 -3.93 23.64 3.72
CA TRP A 56 -3.68 24.37 4.96
C TRP A 56 -3.00 25.73 4.72
N THR A 57 -1.93 25.75 3.91
CA THR A 57 -1.19 26.99 3.64
C THR A 57 -2.03 27.99 2.83
N LEU A 58 -2.78 27.55 1.82
CA LEU A 58 -3.66 28.42 1.06
C LEU A 58 -4.86 28.88 1.90
N GLY A 59 -5.46 27.99 2.69
CA GLY A 59 -6.60 28.32 3.53
C GLY A 59 -6.26 29.36 4.61
N THR A 60 -5.04 29.31 5.15
CA THR A 60 -4.55 30.31 6.11
C THR A 60 -4.08 31.60 5.43
N ALA A 61 -3.35 31.53 4.32
CA ALA A 61 -2.81 32.69 3.62
C ALA A 61 -3.90 33.59 2.98
N LEU A 62 -4.96 32.99 2.43
CA LEU A 62 -6.04 33.77 1.80
C LEU A 62 -7.04 34.32 2.81
N ARG A 63 -6.91 33.96 4.09
CA ARG A 63 -7.85 34.36 5.14
C ARG A 63 -7.76 35.83 5.54
N ASP A 64 -6.59 36.44 5.37
CA ASP A 64 -6.36 37.87 5.62
C ASP A 64 -6.86 38.79 4.49
N THR A 65 -7.40 38.21 3.41
CA THR A 65 -7.97 38.97 2.30
C THR A 65 -9.48 39.12 2.43
N GLU A 66 -10.06 40.11 1.73
CA GLU A 66 -11.50 40.43 1.72
C GLU A 66 -12.39 39.22 1.37
N ASN A 67 -11.83 38.19 0.72
CA ASN A 67 -12.50 36.96 0.31
C ASN A 67 -12.10 35.74 1.15
N ALA A 68 -12.07 35.88 2.48
CA ALA A 68 -11.74 34.79 3.42
C ALA A 68 -12.53 33.48 3.14
N THR A 69 -13.78 33.59 2.69
CA THR A 69 -14.63 32.46 2.30
C THR A 69 -14.04 31.63 1.17
N VAL A 70 -13.42 32.28 0.17
CA VAL A 70 -12.82 31.58 -0.98
C VAL A 70 -11.59 30.80 -0.54
N GLY A 71 -10.76 31.37 0.34
CA GLY A 71 -9.61 30.68 0.93
C GLY A 71 -10.02 29.44 1.72
N LEU A 72 -11.08 29.54 2.54
CA LEU A 72 -11.61 28.43 3.32
C LEU A 72 -12.16 27.30 2.44
N ILE A 73 -12.94 27.62 1.41
CA ILE A 73 -13.48 26.62 0.47
C ILE A 73 -12.35 25.94 -0.29
N LEU A 74 -11.38 26.72 -0.80
CA LEU A 74 -10.27 26.18 -1.58
C LEU A 74 -9.39 25.26 -0.72
N GLY A 75 -9.01 25.71 0.48
CA GLY A 75 -8.24 24.92 1.44
C GLY A 75 -8.96 23.66 1.89
N GLY A 76 -10.27 23.78 2.18
CA GLY A 76 -11.13 22.65 2.52
C GLY A 76 -11.22 21.61 1.41
N CYS A 77 -11.42 22.03 0.16
CA CYS A 77 -11.44 21.14 -1.00
C CYS A 77 -10.11 20.39 -1.18
N LEU A 78 -8.98 21.06 -0.98
CA LEU A 78 -7.66 20.43 -1.07
C LEU A 78 -7.42 19.39 0.04
N ILE A 79 -7.80 19.69 1.27
CA ILE A 79 -7.74 18.73 2.39
C ILE A 79 -8.66 17.54 2.13
N PHE A 80 -9.85 17.79 1.58
CA PHE A 80 -10.81 16.75 1.21
C PHE A 80 -10.25 15.82 0.13
N LEU A 81 -9.64 16.36 -0.93
CA LEU A 81 -8.93 15.58 -1.94
C LEU A 81 -7.78 14.77 -1.33
N GLY A 82 -7.06 15.34 -0.37
CA GLY A 82 -6.05 14.64 0.41
C GLY A 82 -6.64 13.43 1.16
N MET A 83 -7.77 13.62 1.84
CA MET A 83 -8.48 12.54 2.54
C MET A 83 -8.93 11.42 1.60
N PHE A 84 -9.46 11.76 0.41
CA PHE A 84 -9.82 10.78 -0.62
C PHE A 84 -8.62 9.95 -1.08
N SER A 85 -7.45 10.58 -1.22
CA SER A 85 -6.24 9.88 -1.66
C SER A 85 -5.81 8.76 -0.71
N PHE A 86 -5.97 8.92 0.62
CA PHE A 86 -5.66 7.85 1.58
C PHE A 86 -6.62 6.68 1.50
N ILE A 87 -7.91 6.96 1.24
CA ILE A 87 -8.92 5.92 1.01
C ILE A 87 -8.54 5.11 -0.23
N TYR A 88 -8.17 5.76 -1.32
CA TYR A 88 -7.68 5.08 -2.53
C TYR A 88 -6.41 4.27 -2.29
N ALA A 89 -5.45 4.84 -1.55
CA ALA A 89 -4.21 4.14 -1.18
C ALA A 89 -4.52 2.85 -0.41
N TRP A 90 -5.42 2.93 0.57
CA TRP A 90 -5.84 1.83 1.41
C TRP A 90 -6.56 0.72 0.62
N ILE A 91 -7.52 1.09 -0.24
CA ILE A 91 -8.25 0.14 -1.09
C ILE A 91 -7.29 -0.60 -2.02
N GLY A 92 -6.38 0.13 -2.69
CA GLY A 92 -5.42 -0.46 -3.60
C GLY A 92 -4.48 -1.45 -2.92
N TYR A 93 -3.98 -1.11 -1.73
CA TYR A 93 -3.11 -1.99 -0.96
C TYR A 93 -3.86 -3.23 -0.44
N LYS A 94 -5.08 -3.06 0.09
CA LYS A 94 -5.90 -4.18 0.59
C LYS A 94 -6.24 -5.17 -0.52
N ALA A 95 -6.60 -4.69 -1.72
CA ALA A 95 -6.94 -5.55 -2.85
C ALA A 95 -5.77 -6.47 -3.25
N VAL A 96 -4.55 -5.95 -3.27
CA VAL A 96 -3.35 -6.75 -3.58
C VAL A 96 -3.03 -7.73 -2.45
N TYR A 97 -3.16 -7.28 -1.20
CA TYR A 97 -2.89 -8.14 -0.03
C TYR A 97 -3.88 -9.30 0.08
N ASP A 98 -5.19 -9.04 -0.10
CA ASP A 98 -6.22 -10.08 -0.06
C ASP A 98 -6.06 -11.06 -1.24
N TYR A 99 -5.65 -10.57 -2.42
CA TYR A 99 -5.35 -11.42 -3.58
C TYR A 99 -4.17 -12.37 -3.30
N LEU A 100 -3.08 -11.87 -2.72
CA LEU A 100 -1.93 -12.70 -2.32
C LEU A 100 -2.31 -13.68 -1.20
N LYS A 101 -3.01 -13.21 -0.16
CA LYS A 101 -3.37 -14.03 1.01
C LYS A 101 -4.33 -15.17 0.64
N GLY A 102 -5.30 -14.91 -0.23
CA GLY A 102 -6.29 -15.91 -0.65
C GLY A 102 -5.72 -17.00 -1.57
N TYR A 103 -4.63 -16.72 -2.28
CA TYR A 103 -4.02 -17.68 -3.21
C TYR A 103 -3.09 -18.69 -2.51
N PHE A 104 -2.57 -18.35 -1.32
CA PHE A 104 -1.46 -19.09 -0.70
C PHE A 104 -1.71 -19.62 0.72
N SER A 105 -2.93 -19.53 1.24
CA SER A 105 -3.29 -20.17 2.52
C SER A 105 -3.22 -21.72 2.51
N ASP A 106 -2.92 -22.32 1.36
CA ASP A 106 -2.93 -23.79 1.14
C ASP A 106 -1.52 -24.42 1.05
N THR A 107 -0.42 -23.62 1.00
CA THR A 107 0.91 -24.13 0.63
C THR A 107 2.06 -23.69 1.56
N THR A 108 1.97 -24.03 2.84
CA THR A 108 3.12 -24.08 3.79
C THR A 108 3.40 -22.77 4.54
N GLU A 109 3.86 -22.93 5.80
CA GLU A 109 4.26 -21.95 6.80
C GLU A 109 5.41 -21.00 6.38
N ARG A 110 5.30 -20.33 5.23
CA ARG A 110 6.26 -19.28 4.89
C ARG A 110 5.89 -18.00 5.63
N ASN A 111 6.68 -17.69 6.65
CA ASN A 111 6.84 -16.35 7.18
C ASN A 111 7.18 -15.41 6.02
N TYR A 112 6.19 -14.74 5.46
CA TYR A 112 6.40 -13.64 4.54
C TYR A 112 7.25 -12.61 5.29
N PRO A 113 8.48 -12.28 4.83
CA PRO A 113 9.19 -11.13 5.35
C PRO A 113 8.54 -9.89 4.73
N SER A 114 7.31 -9.59 5.14
CA SER A 114 6.60 -8.37 4.80
C SER A 114 7.23 -7.23 5.58
N THR A 115 8.09 -6.46 4.93
CA THR A 115 8.71 -5.27 5.52
C THR A 115 7.67 -4.20 5.92
N LEU A 116 6.48 -4.21 5.32
CA LEU A 116 5.29 -3.50 5.82
C LEU A 116 4.14 -4.50 6.03
N ASN A 117 3.84 -4.79 7.30
CA ASN A 117 2.63 -5.53 7.66
C ASN A 117 1.39 -4.73 7.25
N LEU A 118 0.34 -5.41 6.77
CA LEU A 118 -0.96 -4.78 6.51
C LEU A 118 -1.39 -3.92 7.70
N THR A 119 -1.22 -4.44 8.93
CA THR A 119 -1.47 -3.74 10.20
C THR A 119 -0.80 -2.36 10.27
N THR A 120 0.45 -2.25 9.81
CA THR A 120 1.21 -1.00 9.80
C THR A 120 0.62 0.00 8.80
N VAL A 121 0.25 -0.46 7.60
CA VAL A 121 -0.41 0.35 6.58
C VAL A 121 -1.77 0.86 7.05
N THR A 122 -2.53 0.07 7.82
CA THR A 122 -3.81 0.52 8.39
C THR A 122 -3.61 1.61 9.41
N ILE A 123 -2.66 1.41 10.33
CA ILE A 123 -2.37 2.36 11.41
C ILE A 123 -1.93 3.69 10.82
N ILE A 124 -0.98 3.67 9.86
CA ILE A 124 -0.51 4.89 9.19
C ILE A 124 -1.67 5.62 8.51
N SER A 125 -2.52 4.90 7.77
CA SER A 125 -3.65 5.52 7.06
C SER A 125 -4.65 6.14 8.02
N VAL A 126 -5.00 5.45 9.11
CA VAL A 126 -5.94 5.94 10.14
C VAL A 126 -5.35 7.16 10.86
N VAL A 127 -4.08 7.10 11.26
CA VAL A 127 -3.40 8.22 11.92
C VAL A 127 -3.37 9.45 11.01
N LEU A 128 -3.00 9.29 9.73
CA LEU A 128 -3.02 10.39 8.77
C LEU A 128 -4.42 11.01 8.59
N LEU A 129 -5.46 10.15 8.52
CA LEU A 129 -6.85 10.60 8.40
C LEU A 129 -7.27 11.41 9.64
N ILE A 130 -6.91 10.97 10.84
CA ILE A 130 -7.16 11.69 12.10
C ILE A 130 -6.43 13.04 12.11
N VAL A 131 -5.14 13.06 11.74
CA VAL A 131 -4.36 14.31 11.69
C VAL A 131 -4.98 15.31 10.71
N PHE A 132 -5.48 14.85 9.56
CA PHE A 132 -6.06 15.75 8.56
C PHE A 132 -7.47 16.18 8.92
N ALA A 133 -8.25 15.32 9.58
CA ALA A 133 -9.53 15.71 10.17
C ALA A 133 -9.32 16.76 11.26
N ALA A 134 -8.32 16.58 12.13
CA ALA A 134 -7.96 17.57 13.15
C ALA A 134 -7.49 18.90 12.51
N GLY A 135 -6.68 18.84 11.46
CA GLY A 135 -6.30 20.02 10.67
C GLY A 135 -7.53 20.71 10.07
N PHE A 136 -8.44 19.97 9.46
CA PHE A 136 -9.66 20.57 8.91
C PHE A 136 -10.51 21.26 9.99
N VAL A 137 -10.67 20.61 11.15
CA VAL A 137 -11.38 21.18 12.31
C VAL A 137 -10.67 22.45 12.81
N LEU A 138 -9.35 22.43 12.97
CA LEU A 138 -8.58 23.60 13.40
C LEU A 138 -8.74 24.76 12.42
N LEU A 139 -8.74 24.48 11.10
CA LEU A 139 -8.94 25.50 10.07
C LEU A 139 -10.34 26.13 10.14
N LEU A 140 -11.34 25.37 10.58
CA LEU A 140 -12.73 25.82 10.74
C LEU A 140 -12.97 26.63 12.03
N PHE A 141 -12.27 26.28 13.12
CA PHE A 141 -12.47 26.85 14.45
C PHE A 141 -11.49 27.95 14.84
N ASN A 142 -10.28 27.96 14.26
CA ASN A 142 -9.41 29.13 14.29
C ASN A 142 -10.00 30.20 13.40
#